data_AF-A0A928KXX8-F1
#
_entry.id   AF-A0A928KXX8-F1
#
_cell.length_a   1.000
_cell.length_b   1.000
_cell.length_c   1.000
_cell.angle_alpha   90.00
_cell.angle_beta   90.00
_cell.angle_gamma   90.00
#
_symmetry.space_group_name_H-M   'P 1'
#
loop_
_entity.id
_entity.type
_entity.pdbx_description
1 polymer ?
#
loop_
_entity_poly.entity_id
_entity_poly.type
_entity_poly.pdbx_seq_one_letter_code
_entity_poly.pdbx_strand_id
1 'polypeptide(L)' 'MENNTTKKLLTVRDVADMLQISPSCVYALIHANVLPALKLKSLKIRPEAVDKFLAEYEGKDLSDPYNIVSMTEQHAS' A
#
# COMPACT_ATOMS: atom_id res chain seq x y z
N MET A 1 14.45 21.78 14.02
CA MET A 1 13.53 20.87 14.72
C MET A 1 12.39 20.61 13.76
N GLU A 2 12.34 19.41 13.20
CA GLU A 2 11.37 19.05 12.17
C GLU A 2 10.01 18.81 12.84
N ASN A 3 9.00 19.60 12.46
CA ASN A 3 7.65 19.47 12.99
C ASN A 3 7.00 18.24 12.38
N ASN A 4 7.17 17.07 13.00
CA ASN A 4 6.57 15.79 12.63
C ASN A 4 5.06 15.75 12.94
N THR A 5 4.32 16.64 12.30
CA THR A 5 2.86 16.66 12.40
C THR A 5 2.32 15.37 11.81
N THR A 6 1.95 14.41 12.67
CA THR A 6 1.48 13.09 12.25
C THR A 6 0.15 13.26 11.51
N LYS A 7 0.21 13.09 10.19
CA LYS A 7 -0.94 13.27 9.31
C LYS A 7 -1.92 12.11 9.53
N LYS A 8 -3.13 12.40 10.02
CA LYS A 8 -4.16 11.36 10.29
C LYS A 8 -4.67 10.64 9.03
N LEU A 9 -4.56 11.28 7.86
CA LEU A 9 -5.01 10.74 6.59
C LEU A 9 -4.02 11.09 5.47
N LEU A 10 -3.52 10.05 4.80
CA LEU A 10 -2.62 10.11 3.66
C LEU A 10 -3.43 10.22 2.37
N THR A 11 -2.88 10.86 1.35
CA THR A 11 -3.35 10.79 -0.03
C THR A 11 -2.65 9.65 -0.76
N VAL A 12 -3.17 9.29 -1.93
CA VAL A 12 -2.49 8.35 -2.85
C VAL A 12 -1.04 8.79 -3.13
N ARG A 13 -0.79 10.10 -3.26
CA ARG A 13 0.57 10.62 -3.50
C ARG A 13 1.48 10.48 -2.28
N ASP A 14 0.96 10.69 -1.07
CA ASP A 14 1.74 10.49 0.16
C ASP A 14 2.15 9.01 0.30
N VAL A 15 1.25 8.08 -0.03
CA VAL A 15 1.54 6.63 0.02
C VAL A 15 2.50 6.21 -1.08
N ALA A 16 2.33 6.74 -2.30
CA ALA A 16 3.23 6.48 -3.41
C ALA A 16 4.67 6.89 -3.09
N ASP A 17 4.84 8.06 -2.49
CA ASP A 17 6.13 8.55 -2.02
C ASP A 17 6.69 7.68 -0.88
N MET A 18 5.86 7.34 0.10
CA MET A 18 6.28 6.48 1.23
C MET A 18 6.76 5.09 0.80
N LEU A 19 6.06 4.47 -0.15
CA LEU A 19 6.37 3.13 -0.65
C LEU A 19 7.36 3.14 -1.84
N GLN A 20 7.76 4.33 -2.31
CA GLN A 20 8.61 4.51 -3.49
C GLN A 20 8.05 3.82 -4.75
N ILE A 21 6.74 3.92 -4.95
CA ILE A 21 6.03 3.37 -6.12
C ILE A 21 5.24 4.46 -6.86
N SER A 22 4.73 4.13 -8.04
CA SER A 22 3.89 5.07 -8.79
C SER A 22 2.50 5.25 -8.12
N PRO A 23 1.88 6.44 -8.23
CA PRO A 23 0.49 6.64 -7.79
C PRO A 23 -0.48 5.67 -8.46
N SER A 24 -0.21 5.28 -9.71
CA SER A 24 -1.02 4.31 -10.46
C SER A 24 -0.99 2.93 -9.81
N CYS A 25 0.17 2.47 -9.33
CA CYS A 25 0.28 1.22 -8.56
C CYS A 25 -0.55 1.28 -7.27
N VAL A 26 -0.51 2.42 -6.56
CA VAL A 26 -1.34 2.60 -5.36
C VAL A 26 -2.84 2.51 -5.68
N TYR A 27 -3.30 3.12 -6.78
CA TYR A 27 -4.69 2.96 -7.23
C TYR A 27 -5.03 1.50 -7.54
N ALA A 28 -4.11 0.75 -8.18
CA ALA A 28 -4.32 -0.67 -8.47
C ALA A 28 -4.48 -1.50 -7.19
N LEU A 29 -3.63 -1.27 -6.18
CA LEU A 29 -3.75 -1.91 -4.86
C LEU A 29 -5.09 -1.60 -4.19
N ILE A 30 -5.57 -0.36 -4.29
CA ILE A 30 -6.87 0.04 -3.73
C ILE A 30 -8.02 -0.63 -4.49
N HIS A 31 -7.98 -0.66 -5.82
CA HIS A 31 -9.03 -1.27 -6.64
C HIS A 31 -9.08 -2.79 -6.52
N ALA A 32 -7.93 -3.43 -6.26
CA ALA A 32 -7.85 -4.85 -5.91
C ALA A 32 -8.30 -5.16 -4.47
N ASN A 33 -8.73 -4.16 -3.69
CA ASN A 33 -9.07 -4.27 -2.26
C ASN A 33 -7.92 -4.76 -1.36
N VAL A 34 -6.68 -4.63 -1.83
CA VAL A 34 -5.45 -5.00 -1.11
C VAL A 34 -5.05 -3.91 -0.13
N LEU A 35 -5.19 -2.64 -0.55
CA LEU A 35 -4.92 -1.48 0.31
C LEU A 35 -6.24 -0.75 0.63
N PRO A 36 -6.75 -0.83 1.87
CA PRO A 36 -8.01 -0.20 2.22
C PRO A 36 -7.91 1.32 2.21
N ALA A 37 -8.88 1.96 1.55
CA ALA A 37 -8.97 3.41 1.41
C ALA A 37 -10.39 3.94 1.67
N LEU A 38 -10.47 5.19 2.09
CA LEU A 38 -11.70 5.94 2.29
C LEU A 38 -11.93 6.86 1.09
N LYS A 39 -13.09 6.76 0.44
CA LYS A 39 -13.54 7.74 -0.55
C LYS A 39 -14.36 8.83 0.15
N LEU A 40 -13.73 9.98 0.40
CA LEU A 40 -14.43 11.22 0.75
C LEU A 40 -14.67 12.00 -0.55
N LYS A 41 -14.10 13.20 -0.70
CA LYS A 41 -13.97 13.87 -2.00
C LYS A 41 -12.87 13.25 -2.88
N SER A 42 -11.78 12.85 -2.24
CA SER A 42 -10.65 12.15 -2.83
C SER A 42 -10.33 10.92 -1.99
N LEU A 43 -9.55 10.00 -2.53
CA LEU A 43 -9.10 8.84 -1.76
C LEU A 43 -8.18 9.27 -0.62
N LYS A 44 -8.43 8.71 0.56
CA LYS A 44 -7.63 8.88 1.76
C LYS A 44 -7.29 7.52 2.35
N ILE A 45 -6.06 7.37 2.79
CA ILE A 45 -5.55 6.13 3.39
C ILE A 45 -5.15 6.45 4.83
N ARG A 46 -5.53 5.61 5.79
CA ARG A 46 -5.05 5.78 7.17
C ARG A 46 -3.60 5.29 7.25
N PRO A 47 -2.70 5.95 8.00
CA PRO A 47 -1.35 5.44 8.21
C PRO A 47 -1.33 3.98 8.68
N GLU A 48 -2.16 3.64 9.68
CA GLU A 48 -2.30 2.27 10.19
C GLU A 48 -2.68 1.23 9.12
N ALA A 49 -3.35 1.64 8.05
CA ALA A 49 -3.74 0.74 6.98
C ALA A 49 -2.54 0.39 6.10
N VAL A 50 -1.61 1.33 5.92
CA VAL A 50 -0.35 1.10 5.22
C VAL A 50 0.53 0.16 6.05
N ASP A 51 0.63 0.38 7.36
CA ASP A 51 1.42 -0.48 8.25
C ASP A 51 0.90 -1.93 8.25
N LYS A 52 -0.42 -2.12 8.36
CA LYS A 52 -1.05 -3.45 8.29
C LYS A 52 -0.86 -4.11 6.93
N PHE A 53 -1.00 -3.34 5.85
CA PHE A 53 -0.74 -3.82 4.50
C PHE A 53 0.71 -4.33 4.37
N LEU A 54 1.70 -3.57 4.83
CA LEU A 54 3.10 -3.99 4.76
C LEU A 54 3.34 -5.28 5.55
N ALA A 55 2.80 -5.38 6.76
CA ALA A 55 2.94 -6.57 7.60
C ALA A 55 2.23 -7.80 7.01
N GLU A 56 1.05 -7.64 6.41
CA GLU A 56 0.26 -8.76 5.87
C GLU A 56 0.80 -9.30 4.54
N TYR A 57 1.44 -8.44 3.75
CA TYR A 57 1.91 -8.75 2.41
C TYR A 57 3.44 -8.88 2.31
N GLU A 58 4.14 -8.83 3.44
CA GLU A 58 5.56 -9.13 3.52
C GLU A 58 5.84 -10.55 2.96
N GLY A 59 6.84 -10.66 2.09
CA GLY A 59 7.22 -11.93 1.44
C GLY A 59 6.27 -12.42 0.36
N LYS A 60 5.36 -11.58 -0.15
CA LYS A 60 4.49 -11.88 -1.29
C LYS A 60 4.89 -11.06 -2.51
N ASP A 61 4.64 -11.58 -3.70
CA ASP A 61 4.69 -10.83 -4.95
C ASP A 61 3.34 -10.14 -5.17
N LEU A 62 3.39 -8.81 -5.30
CA LEU A 62 2.23 -7.95 -5.57
C LEU A 62 2.35 -7.28 -6.95
N SER A 63 3.16 -7.84 -7.85
CA SER A 63 3.35 -7.31 -9.20
C SER A 63 2.02 -7.31 -9.96
N ASP A 64 1.18 -8.32 -9.73
CA ASP A 64 -0.24 -8.31 -10.06
C ASP A 64 -1.10 -8.29 -8.77
N PRO A 65 -1.69 -7.13 -8.39
CA PRO A 65 -2.45 -7.03 -7.16
C PRO A 65 -3.77 -7.84 -7.17
N TYR A 66 -4.20 -8.33 -8.33
CA TYR A 66 -5.34 -9.24 -8.45
C TYR A 66 -4.95 -10.73 -8.33
N ASN A 67 -3.65 -11.03 -8.35
CA ASN A 67 -3.10 -12.38 -8.26
C ASN A 67 -1.84 -12.39 -7.39
N ILE A 68 -2.02 -12.25 -6.08
CA ILE A 68 -0.93 -12.20 -5.11
C ILE A 68 -0.42 -13.61 -4.81
N VAL A 69 0.88 -13.83 -4.98
CA VAL A 69 1.53 -15.13 -4.78
C VAL A 69 2.64 -15.03 -3.73
N SER A 70 2.94 -16.13 -3.03
CA SER A 70 4.03 -16.18 -2.05
C SER A 70 5.38 -16.19 -2.77
N MET A 71 6.36 -15.39 -2.33
CA MET A 71 7.73 -15.42 -2.91
C MET A 71 8.52 -16.67 -2.50
N THR A 72 8.04 -17.45 -1.53
CA THR A 72 8.74 -18.62 -0.96
C THR A 72 8.65 -19.90 -1.80
N GLU A 73 7.85 -19.95 -2.85
CA GLU A 73 7.67 -21.17 -3.67
C GLU A 73 8.64 -21.27 -4.87
N GLN A 74 9.62 -20.37 -5.01
CA GLN A 74 10.55 -20.36 -6.15
C GLN A 74 11.93 -20.97 -5.88
N HIS A 75 12.17 -21.55 -4.70
CA HIS A 75 13.45 -22.19 -4.37
C HIS A 75 13.30 -23.49 -3.55
N ALA A 76 12.43 -24.39 -4.00
CA ALA A 76 12.54 -25.81 -3.64
C ALA A 76 13.02 -26.58 -4.87
N SER A 77 14.34 -26.71 -5.01
CA SER A 77 15.02 -27.63 -5.94
C SER A 77 16.01 -28.45 -5.15
#